data_AF-A0A0M8WLF3-F1
#
_entry.id   AF-A0A0M8WLF3-F1
#
_cell.length_a   1.000
_cell.length_b   1.000
_cell.length_c   1.000
_cell.angle_alpha   90.00
_cell.angle_beta   90.00
_cell.angle_gamma   90.00
#
_symmetry.space_group_name_H-M   'P 1'
#
loop_
_entity.id
_entity.type
_entity.pdbx_description
1 polymer ?
#
loop_
_entity_poly.entity_id
_entity_poly.type
_entity_poly.pdbx_seq_one_letter_code
_entity_poly.pdbx_strand_id
1 'polypeptide(L)'
;MTEAERDTLIASQRGLCVICLDAPPVHVDHCHKTGSVRGVLCFNCNSAIGKLRDDPEVGRRAVAYLEGNSWKPTLVAPGVYQLPS
;
A
#
# COMPACT_ATOMS: atom_id res chain seq x y z
N MET A 1 -2.16 11.78 17.21
CA MET A 1 -1.40 10.71 17.87
C MET A 1 -0.23 11.35 18.61
N THR A 2 -0.07 11.04 19.88
CA THR A 2 1.08 11.45 20.70
C THR A 2 2.30 10.57 20.41
N GLU A 3 3.49 10.97 20.86
CA GLU A 3 4.70 10.15 20.71
C GLU A 3 4.60 8.82 21.46
N ALA A 4 4.01 8.81 22.66
CA ALA A 4 3.82 7.59 23.44
C ALA A 4 2.85 6.60 22.76
N GLU A 5 1.78 7.10 22.13
CA GLU A 5 0.87 6.28 21.33
C GLU A 5 1.58 5.69 20.10
N ARG A 6 2.40 6.50 19.42
CA ARG A 6 3.23 6.04 18.30
C ARG A 6 4.18 4.94 18.74
N ASP A 7 4.88 5.12 19.84
CA ASP A 7 5.90 4.17 20.32
C ASP A 7 5.26 2.85 20.77
N THR A 8 4.08 2.92 21.39
CA THR A 8 3.27 1.73 21.71
C THR A 8 2.86 0.97 20.44
N LEU A 9 2.48 1.69 19.38
CA LEU A 9 2.16 1.09 18.09
C LEU A 9 3.40 0.48 17.43
N ILE A 10 4.55 1.15 17.47
CA ILE A 10 5.81 0.58 16.96
C ILE A 10 6.19 -0.69 17.73
N ALA A 11 6.02 -0.70 19.05
CA ALA A 11 6.28 -1.87 19.89
C ALA A 11 5.33 -3.03 19.56
N SER A 12 4.05 -2.77 19.31
CA SER A 12 3.09 -3.82 18.90
C SER A 12 3.40 -4.40 17.52
N GLN A 13 4.06 -3.62 16.66
CA GLN A 13 4.63 -4.07 15.38
C GLN A 13 6.02 -4.72 15.51
N ARG A 14 6.48 -5.01 16.74
CA ARG A 14 7.79 -5.61 17.02
C ARG A 14 8.98 -4.78 16.51
N GLY A 15 8.82 -3.46 16.42
CA GLY A 15 9.87 -2.55 15.94
C GLY A 15 10.16 -2.65 14.45
N LEU A 16 9.29 -3.30 13.67
CA LEU A 16 9.47 -3.47 12.22
C LEU A 16 8.30 -2.90 11.43
N CYS A 17 8.57 -2.49 10.19
CA CYS A 17 7.55 -2.17 9.21
C CYS A 17 6.70 -3.41 8.92
N VAL A 18 5.39 -3.33 9.14
CA VAL A 18 4.47 -4.47 8.97
C VAL A 18 4.26 -4.92 7.52
N ILE A 19 4.80 -4.17 6.54
CA ILE A 19 4.72 -4.54 5.12
C ILE A 19 5.95 -5.32 4.68
N CYS A 20 7.15 -4.76 4.84
CA CYS A 20 8.38 -5.42 4.37
C CYS A 20 9.03 -6.33 5.43
N LEU A 21 8.69 -6.17 6.70
CA LEU A 21 9.26 -6.92 7.84
C LEU A 21 10.79 -6.82 7.98
N ASP A 22 11.42 -5.83 7.34
CA ASP A 22 12.88 -5.73 7.21
C ASP A 22 13.45 -4.40 7.73
N ALA A 23 12.67 -3.32 7.67
CA ALA A 23 13.12 -1.98 8.01
C ALA A 23 12.39 -1.39 9.24
N PRO A 24 13.04 -0.49 10.00
CA PRO A 24 12.39 0.19 11.11
C PRO A 24 11.23 1.07 10.63
N PRO A 25 10.11 1.09 11.36
CA PRO A 25 8.96 1.93 11.05
C PRO A 25 9.23 3.37 11.52
N VAL A 26 9.06 4.34 10.63
CA VAL A 26 9.39 5.75 10.88
C VAL A 26 8.28 6.72 10.47
N HIS A 27 7.25 6.27 9.75
CA HIS A 27 6.18 7.11 9.22
C HIS A 27 4.81 6.57 9.60
N VAL A 28 3.97 7.44 10.15
CA VAL A 28 2.59 7.11 10.51
C VAL A 28 1.75 7.05 9.24
N ASP A 29 1.25 5.86 8.94
CA ASP A 29 0.36 5.62 7.81
C ASP A 29 -1.11 5.70 8.26
N HIS A 30 -1.96 6.31 7.44
CA HIS A 30 -3.37 6.52 7.75
C HIS A 30 -4.24 6.48 6.49
N CYS A 31 -5.51 6.10 6.65
CA CYS A 31 -6.47 6.10 5.56
C CYS A 31 -6.88 7.52 5.21
N HIS A 32 -6.60 7.98 3.99
CA HIS A 32 -6.96 9.32 3.52
C HIS A 32 -8.48 9.59 3.43
N LYS A 33 -9.33 8.56 3.53
CA LYS A 33 -10.80 8.71 3.52
C LYS A 33 -11.38 8.89 4.92
N THR A 34 -10.85 8.17 5.92
CA THR A 34 -11.42 8.11 7.27
C THR A 34 -10.55 8.81 8.32
N GLY A 35 -9.29 9.12 7.99
CA GLY A 35 -8.29 9.61 8.93
C GLY A 35 -7.76 8.54 9.90
N SER A 36 -8.24 7.30 9.81
CA SER A 36 -7.86 6.22 10.73
C SER A 36 -6.40 5.81 10.50
N VAL A 37 -5.60 5.78 11.57
CA VAL A 37 -4.22 5.27 11.55
C VAL A 37 -4.24 3.78 11.23
N ARG A 38 -3.44 3.36 10.25
CA ARG A 38 -3.28 1.95 9.85
C ARG A 38 -2.08 1.30 10.55
N GLY A 39 -1.00 2.05 10.74
CA GLY A 39 0.25 1.57 11.33
C GLY A 39 1.38 2.59 11.24
N VAL A 40 2.59 2.18 11.61
CA VAL A 40 3.82 2.91 11.31
C VAL A 40 4.65 2.11 10.32
N LEU A 41 5.05 2.71 9.21
CA LEU A 41 5.74 2.04 8.10
C LEU A 41 7.15 2.60 7.93
N CYS A 42 8.02 1.86 7.26
CA CYS A 42 9.30 2.41 6.78
C CYS A 42 9.06 3.42 5.65
N PHE A 43 10.05 4.26 5.37
CA PHE A 43 9.98 5.29 4.32
C PHE A 43 9.55 4.72 2.95
N ASN A 44 10.14 3.59 2.55
CA ASN A 44 9.90 2.98 1.24
C ASN A 44 8.49 2.41 1.11
N CYS A 45 8.01 1.67 2.12
CA CYS A 45 6.67 1.09 2.10
C CYS A 45 5.59 2.18 2.17
N ASN A 46 5.77 3.20 3.02
CA ASN A 46 4.84 4.32 3.08
C ASN A 46 4.75 5.06 1.73
N SER A 47 5.90 5.33 1.12
CA SER A 47 5.98 5.96 -0.20
C SER A 47 5.32 5.09 -1.28
N ALA A 48 5.54 3.78 -1.25
CA ALA A 48 4.96 2.85 -2.21
C ALA A 48 3.43 2.88 -2.18
N ILE A 49 2.80 2.88 -1.00
CA ILE A 49 1.34 3.01 -0.88
C ILE A 49 0.85 4.31 -1.54
N GLY A 50 1.50 5.43 -1.26
CA GLY A 50 1.15 6.72 -1.88
C GLY A 50 1.32 6.71 -3.39
N LYS A 51 2.36 6.05 -3.92
CA LYS A 51 2.56 5.87 -5.38
C LYS A 51 1.51 4.96 -6.02
N LEU A 52 0.94 4.04 -5.25
CA LEU A 52 -0.21 3.22 -5.64
C LEU A 52 -1.56 3.91 -5.36
N ARG A 53 -1.54 5.21 -5.03
CA ARG A 53 -2.72 6.08 -4.84
C ARG A 53 -3.63 5.65 -3.69
N ASP A 54 -3.08 4.95 -2.69
CA ASP A 54 -3.87 4.36 -1.59
C ASP A 54 -5.00 3.43 -2.08
N ASP A 55 -4.90 2.92 -3.32
CA ASP A 55 -5.91 2.09 -3.94
C ASP A 55 -5.48 0.61 -3.86
N PRO A 56 -6.16 -0.22 -3.03
CA PRO A 56 -5.86 -1.65 -2.93
C PRO A 56 -5.91 -2.38 -4.26
N GLU A 57 -6.71 -1.89 -5.21
CA GLU A 57 -6.84 -2.50 -6.54
C GLU A 57 -5.61 -2.24 -7.42
N VAL A 58 -5.00 -1.04 -7.32
CA VAL A 58 -3.69 -0.78 -7.94
C VAL A 58 -2.61 -1.66 -7.30
N GLY A 59 -2.67 -1.85 -5.96
CA GLY A 59 -1.77 -2.76 -5.25
C GLY A 59 -1.88 -4.22 -5.71
N ARG A 60 -3.11 -4.74 -5.87
CA ARG A 60 -3.34 -6.09 -6.40
C ARG A 60 -2.79 -6.25 -7.81
N ARG A 61 -2.98 -5.26 -8.69
CA ARG A 61 -2.38 -5.28 -10.04
C ARG A 61 -0.86 -5.24 -10.00
N ALA A 62 -0.24 -4.54 -9.05
CA ALA A 62 1.21 -4.54 -8.89
C ALA A 62 1.73 -5.92 -8.46
N VAL A 63 1.05 -6.60 -7.54
CA VAL A 63 1.36 -8.00 -7.17
C VAL A 63 1.21 -8.92 -8.39
N ALA A 64 0.08 -8.86 -9.09
CA ALA A 64 -0.15 -9.67 -10.28
C ALA A 64 0.93 -9.44 -11.35
N TYR A 65 1.38 -8.19 -11.55
CA TYR A 65 2.47 -7.89 -12.47
C TYR A 65 3.79 -8.59 -12.09
N LEU A 66 4.16 -8.59 -10.80
CA LEU A 66 5.35 -9.30 -10.30
C LEU A 66 5.25 -10.82 -10.50
N GLU A 67 4.03 -11.36 -10.43
CA GLU A 67 3.74 -12.78 -10.68
C GLU A 67 3.66 -13.13 -12.18
N GLY A 68 3.92 -12.17 -13.08
CA GLY A 68 3.83 -12.37 -14.53
C GLY A 68 2.41 -12.28 -15.11
N ASN A 69 1.42 -11.92 -14.28
CA ASN A 69 0.02 -11.74 -14.65
C ASN A 69 -0.29 -10.27 -14.92
N SER A 70 0.28 -9.72 -15.99
CA SER A 70 -0.06 -8.36 -16.44
C SER A 70 -1.47 -8.31 -17.04
N TRP A 71 -2.23 -7.26 -16.75
CA TRP A 71 -3.52 -7.02 -17.42
C TRP A 71 -3.34 -7.00 -18.94
N LYS A 72 -4.19 -7.75 -19.64
CA LYS A 72 -4.25 -7.80 -21.09
C LYS A 72 -5.51 -7.09 -21.56
N PRO A 73 -5.40 -6.04 -22.39
CA PRO A 73 -6.56 -5.34 -22.90
C PRO A 73 -7.47 -6.27 -23.71
N THR A 74 -8.75 -6.30 -23.39
CA THR A 74 -9.77 -6.95 -24.23
C THR A 74 -10.37 -5.91 -25.15
N LEU A 75 -10.18 -6.07 -26.47
CA LEU A 75 -10.80 -5.20 -27.47
C LEU A 75 -12.29 -5.56 -27.61
N VAL A 76 -13.18 -4.59 -27.43
CA VAL A 76 -14.63 -4.79 -27.55
C VAL A 76 -15.23 -4.10 -28.77
N ALA A 77 -14.53 -3.09 -29.31
CA ALA A 77 -14.81 -2.43 -30.58
C ALA A 77 -13.51 -1.78 -31.10
N PRO A 78 -13.42 -1.36 -32.38
CA PRO A 78 -12.23 -0.67 -32.90
C PRO A 78 -11.82 0.53 -32.03
N GLY A 79 -10.64 0.43 -31.39
CA GLY A 79 -10.12 1.45 -30.49
C GLY A 79 -10.71 1.48 -29.07
N VAL A 80 -11.61 0.55 -28.72
CA VAL A 80 -12.26 0.50 -27.40
C VAL A 80 -11.82 -0.75 -26.64
N TYR A 81 -11.19 -0.53 -25.49
CA TYR A 81 -10.71 -1.60 -24.61
C TYR A 81 -11.55 -1.66 -23.33
N GLN A 82 -11.89 -2.88 -22.91
CA GLN A 82 -12.50 -3.13 -21.62
C GLN A 82 -11.44 -3.08 -20.52
N LEU A 83 -11.65 -2.21 -19.53
CA LEU A 83 -10.81 -2.14 -18.33
C LEU A 83 -10.88 -3.44 -17.52
N PRO A 84 -9.84 -3.78 -16.74
CA PRO A 84 -9.93 -4.90 -15.80
C PRO A 84 -11.07 -4.66 -14.81
N SER A 85 -11.87 -5.71 -14.57
CA SER A 85 -12.94 -5.75 -13.57
C SER A 85 -12.39 -5.66 -12.15
#